data_AF-A0A7S0MV75-F1
#
_entry.id   AF-A0A7S0MV75-F1
#
_cell.length_a   1.000
_cell.length_b   1.000
_cell.length_c   1.000
_cell.angle_alpha   90.00
_cell.angle_beta   90.00
_cell.angle_gamma   90.00
#
_symmetry.space_group_name_H-M   'P 1'
#
loop_
_entity.id
_entity.type
_entity.pdbx_description
1 polymer ?
#
loop_
_entity_poly.entity_id
_entity_poly.type
_entity_poly.pdbx_seq_one_letter_code
_entity_poly.pdbx_strand_id
1 'polypeptide(L)'
;EAGVVRTKNIRSILLKHLLAMAVSVMCFFFVGDGLSNDGNLVVGYRDDFALRFGDNPDKMFHAAYRAAMIIGVATLASGPIAERGRLVVYLGCVVVLSGLVVPIAMHWVWTSGGL
;
A
#
# COMPACT_ATOMS: atom_id res chain seq x y z
N GLU A 1 -12.92 5.64 -14.29
CA GLU A 1 -11.95 5.16 -15.30
C GLU A 1 -12.52 4.13 -16.29
N ALA A 2 -13.35 3.16 -15.86
CA ALA A 2 -13.95 2.16 -16.75
C ALA A 2 -14.86 2.72 -17.89
N GLY A 3 -15.30 3.99 -17.80
CA GLY A 3 -16.17 4.62 -18.80
C GLY A 3 -15.46 5.39 -19.93
N VAL A 4 -14.13 5.60 -19.86
CA VAL A 4 -13.39 6.45 -20.81
C VAL A 4 -12.53 5.64 -21.79
N VAL A 5 -12.38 4.33 -21.58
CA VAL A 5 -11.46 3.49 -22.37
C VAL A 5 -12.21 2.55 -23.31
N ARG A 6 -11.70 2.37 -24.54
CA ARG A 6 -12.24 1.40 -25.51
C ARG A 6 -12.34 0.00 -24.88
N THR A 7 -13.50 -0.65 -25.01
CA THR A 7 -13.85 -1.98 -24.46
C THR A 7 -12.82 -3.07 -24.73
N LYS A 8 -12.08 -2.97 -25.84
CA LYS A 8 -11.03 -3.93 -26.23
C LYS A 8 -9.79 -3.91 -25.32
N ASN A 9 -9.48 -2.78 -24.67
CA ASN A 9 -8.35 -2.63 -23.73
C ASN A 9 -8.78 -2.55 -22.25
N ILE A 10 -10.07 -2.40 -21.95
CA ILE A 10 -10.61 -2.35 -20.57
C ILE A 10 -10.15 -3.54 -19.75
N ARG A 11 -10.18 -4.75 -20.31
CA ARG A 11 -9.81 -5.99 -19.59
C ARG A 11 -8.35 -5.98 -19.13
N SER A 12 -7.43 -5.47 -19.97
CA SER A 12 -6.00 -5.41 -19.62
C SER A 12 -5.71 -4.34 -18.57
N ILE A 13 -6.44 -3.21 -18.60
CA ILE A 13 -6.31 -2.13 -17.62
C ILE A 13 -6.90 -2.53 -16.27
N LEU A 14 -8.08 -3.16 -16.26
CA LEU A 14 -8.72 -3.65 -15.04
C LEU A 14 -7.84 -4.70 -14.34
N LEU A 15 -7.22 -5.60 -15.11
CA LEU A 15 -6.33 -6.62 -14.56
C LEU A 15 -5.10 -6.00 -13.87
N LYS A 16 -4.51 -4.95 -14.46
CA LYS A 16 -3.39 -4.22 -13.84
C LYS A 16 -3.80 -3.58 -12.52
N HIS A 17 -4.98 -2.98 -12.46
CA HIS A 17 -5.52 -2.39 -11.24
C HIS A 17 -5.76 -3.44 -10.15
N LEU A 18 -6.37 -4.57 -10.50
CA LEU A 18 -6.60 -5.67 -9.56
C LEU A 18 -5.28 -6.24 -9.02
N LEU A 19 -4.30 -6.43 -9.90
CA LEU A 19 -2.96 -6.89 -9.52
C LEU A 19 -2.25 -5.87 -8.62
N ALA A 20 -2.36 -4.57 -8.92
CA ALA A 20 -1.84 -3.52 -8.05
C ALA A 20 -2.45 -3.60 -6.66
N MET A 21 -3.78 -3.71 -6.54
CA MET A 21 -4.44 -3.82 -5.24
C MET A 21 -3.92 -5.04 -4.46
N ALA A 22 -3.82 -6.20 -5.11
CA ALA A 22 -3.33 -7.43 -4.47
C ALA A 22 -1.86 -7.32 -4.00
N VAL A 23 -0.98 -6.80 -4.86
CA VAL A 23 0.45 -6.63 -4.55
C VAL A 23 0.64 -5.58 -3.44
N SER A 24 -0.15 -4.51 -3.45
CA SER A 24 -0.10 -3.46 -2.42
C SER A 24 -0.38 -4.03 -1.03
N VAL A 25 -1.42 -4.88 -0.92
CA VAL A 25 -1.80 -5.55 0.33
C VAL A 25 -0.70 -6.49 0.80
N MET A 26 -0.14 -7.30 -0.09
CA MET A 26 0.97 -8.19 0.26
C MET A 26 2.18 -7.41 0.76
N CYS A 27 2.63 -6.38 0.03
CA CYS A 27 3.77 -5.56 0.43
C CYS A 27 3.55 -4.84 1.77
N PHE A 28 2.33 -4.36 2.01
CA PHE A 28 1.98 -3.76 3.30
C PHE A 28 2.08 -4.78 4.44
N PHE A 29 1.54 -5.99 4.29
CA PHE A 29 1.59 -7.00 5.35
C PHE A 29 3.01 -7.48 5.65
N PHE A 30 3.86 -7.63 4.63
CA PHE A 30 5.24 -8.09 4.84
C PHE A 30 6.17 -7.01 5.40
N VAL A 31 6.00 -5.76 4.96
CA VAL A 31 6.98 -4.69 5.22
C VAL A 31 6.33 -3.45 5.85
N GLY A 32 5.18 -3.03 5.35
CA GLY A 32 4.55 -1.76 5.74
C GLY A 32 3.96 -1.74 7.15
N ASP A 33 3.48 -2.86 7.67
CA ASP A 33 2.90 -2.95 9.01
C ASP A 33 3.94 -2.72 10.12
N GLY A 34 5.16 -3.26 9.95
CA GLY A 34 6.27 -3.00 10.86
C GLY A 34 6.77 -1.54 10.79
N LEU A 35 6.74 -0.94 9.59
CA LEU A 35 7.19 0.45 9.37
C LEU A 35 6.20 1.52 9.86
N SER A 36 4.90 1.21 9.91
CA SER A 36 3.83 2.14 10.27
C SER A 36 3.54 2.20 11.78
N ASN A 37 4.20 1.38 12.59
CA ASN A 37 4.00 1.29 14.04
C ASN A 37 4.97 2.18 14.83
N ASP A 38 4.70 2.42 16.11
CA ASP A 38 5.58 3.23 16.97
C ASP A 38 7.04 2.76 16.90
N GLY A 39 7.95 3.72 16.70
CA GLY A 39 9.38 3.51 16.52
C GLY A 39 10.16 4.82 16.62
N ASN A 40 11.23 4.98 15.84
CA ASN A 40 12.05 6.20 15.86
C ASN A 40 11.38 7.36 15.09
N LEU A 41 11.94 8.56 15.15
CA LEU A 41 11.41 9.79 14.54
C LEU A 41 11.15 9.70 13.02
N VAL A 42 11.82 8.76 12.35
CA VAL A 42 11.78 8.62 10.89
C VAL A 42 11.05 7.34 10.45
N VAL A 43 11.14 6.25 11.23
CA VAL A 43 10.66 4.91 10.83
C VAL A 43 10.22 4.09 12.05
N GLY A 44 9.09 3.39 11.94
CA GLY A 44 8.62 2.38 12.87
C GLY A 44 9.56 1.17 12.95
N TYR A 45 9.96 0.77 14.15
CA TYR A 45 10.83 -0.39 14.41
C TYR A 45 10.25 -1.20 15.58
N ARG A 46 9.07 -1.78 15.38
CA ARG A 46 8.49 -2.75 16.31
C ARG A 46 8.35 -4.10 15.62
N ASP A 47 8.56 -5.19 16.37
CA ASP A 47 8.48 -6.61 15.93
C ASP A 47 7.09 -7.06 15.42
N ASP A 48 6.18 -6.12 15.13
CA ASP A 48 4.88 -6.34 14.47
C ASP A 48 5.09 -6.47 12.94
N PHE A 49 6.08 -7.24 12.49
CA PHE A 49 6.19 -7.62 11.07
C PHE A 49 5.34 -8.87 10.81
N ALA A 50 4.65 -8.91 9.67
CA ALA A 50 3.88 -10.07 9.21
C ALA A 50 2.71 -10.52 10.11
N LEU A 51 1.81 -9.59 10.47
CA LEU A 51 0.59 -9.90 11.23
C LEU A 51 0.83 -10.45 12.66
N ARG A 52 1.96 -10.13 13.29
CA ARG A 52 2.24 -10.55 14.68
C ARG A 52 1.47 -9.75 15.74
N PHE A 53 0.20 -9.43 15.45
CA PHE A 53 -0.66 -8.58 16.28
C PHE A 53 -1.07 -9.20 17.63
N GLY A 54 -0.85 -10.51 17.82
CA GLY A 54 -1.44 -11.27 18.93
C GLY A 54 -2.97 -11.23 18.87
N ASP A 55 -3.63 -11.61 19.97
CA ASP A 55 -5.10 -11.64 20.08
C ASP A 55 -5.72 -10.26 20.38
N ASN A 56 -5.08 -9.17 19.92
CA ASN A 56 -5.55 -7.81 20.17
C ASN A 56 -6.41 -7.30 19.01
N PRO A 57 -7.75 -7.21 19.16
CA PRO A 57 -8.66 -6.82 18.09
C PRO A 57 -8.43 -5.38 17.59
N ASP A 58 -8.03 -4.46 18.48
CA ASP A 58 -7.76 -3.07 18.12
C ASP A 58 -6.59 -2.95 17.14
N LYS A 59 -5.48 -3.66 17.38
CA LYS A 59 -4.32 -3.66 16.48
C LYS A 59 -4.69 -4.18 15.09
N MET A 60 -5.52 -5.22 15.04
CA MET A 60 -5.98 -5.82 13.78
C MET A 60 -6.87 -4.85 12.98
N PHE A 61 -7.74 -4.11 13.66
CA PHE A 61 -8.56 -3.07 13.04
C PHE A 61 -7.70 -1.92 12.48
N HIS A 62 -6.72 -1.44 13.26
CA HIS A 62 -5.80 -0.39 12.82
C HIS A 62 -4.96 -0.83 11.61
N ALA A 63 -4.47 -2.08 11.60
CA ALA A 63 -3.73 -2.63 10.46
C ALA A 63 -4.61 -2.75 9.21
N ALA A 64 -5.85 -3.25 9.34
CA ALA A 64 -6.79 -3.32 8.23
C ALA A 64 -7.15 -1.94 7.67
N TYR A 65 -7.34 -0.94 8.54
CA TYR A 65 -7.60 0.44 8.14
C TYR A 65 -6.42 1.04 7.36
N ARG A 66 -5.18 0.86 7.86
CA ARG A 66 -3.96 1.32 7.18
C ARG A 66 -3.76 0.62 5.83
N ALA A 67 -4.02 -0.68 5.76
CA ALA A 67 -3.97 -1.44 4.51
C ALA A 67 -4.94 -0.86 3.46
N ALA A 68 -6.19 -0.58 3.85
CA ALA A 68 -7.19 0.00 2.94
C ALA A 68 -6.77 1.37 2.39
N MET A 69 -6.18 2.22 3.24
CA MET A 69 -5.66 3.54 2.83
C MET A 69 -4.50 3.41 1.84
N ILE A 70 -3.58 2.48 2.07
CA ILE A 70 -2.44 2.23 1.18
C ILE A 70 -2.89 1.74 -0.19
N ILE A 71 -3.89 0.86 -0.24
CA ILE A 71 -4.49 0.41 -1.51
C ILE A 71 -5.04 1.62 -2.27
N GLY A 72 -5.78 2.51 -1.62
CA GLY A 72 -6.34 3.71 -2.24
C GLY A 72 -5.26 4.63 -2.82
N VAL A 73 -4.21 4.92 -2.04
CA VAL A 73 -3.09 5.77 -2.46
C VAL A 73 -2.29 5.14 -3.59
N ALA A 74 -1.97 3.84 -3.50
CA ALA A 74 -1.26 3.12 -4.55
C ALA A 74 -2.08 3.08 -5.85
N THR A 75 -3.40 2.91 -5.75
CA THR A 75 -4.32 2.91 -6.90
C THR A 75 -4.29 4.26 -7.60
N LEU A 76 -4.47 5.36 -6.85
CA LEU A 76 -4.42 6.73 -7.38
C LEU A 76 -3.07 7.08 -8.01
N ALA A 77 -1.96 6.76 -7.33
CA ALA A 77 -0.61 7.04 -7.81
C ALA A 77 -0.24 6.21 -9.05
N SER A 78 -0.84 5.03 -9.21
CA SER A 78 -0.59 4.14 -10.35
C SER A 78 -1.47 4.44 -11.57
N GLY A 79 -2.57 5.18 -11.41
CA GLY A 79 -3.48 5.61 -12.48
C GLY A 79 -2.77 6.26 -13.68
N PRO A 80 -1.86 7.23 -13.49
CA PRO A 80 -1.11 7.86 -14.58
C PRO A 80 -0.19 6.88 -15.35
N ILE A 81 0.31 5.85 -14.67
CA ILE A 81 1.29 4.90 -15.23
C ILE A 81 0.59 3.78 -16.01
N ALA A 82 -0.68 3.49 -15.68
CA ALA A 82 -1.47 2.42 -16.31
C ALA A 82 -1.67 2.62 -17.83
N GLU A 83 -1.62 3.87 -18.31
CA GLU A 83 -1.87 4.25 -19.69
C GLU A 83 -0.65 4.03 -20.61
N ARG A 84 0.60 4.17 -20.11
CA ARG A 84 1.82 4.16 -20.95
C ARG A 84 2.99 3.32 -20.44
N GLY A 85 2.88 2.65 -19.28
CA GLY A 85 3.96 1.87 -18.68
C GLY A 85 3.96 0.36 -19.02
N ARG A 86 5.16 -0.25 -19.09
CA ARG A 86 5.32 -1.72 -19.01
C ARG A 86 4.83 -2.23 -17.66
N LEU A 87 4.16 -3.38 -17.65
CA LEU A 87 3.58 -3.99 -16.44
C LEU A 87 4.60 -4.17 -15.30
N VAL A 88 5.85 -4.47 -15.63
CA VAL A 88 6.94 -4.63 -14.65
C VAL A 88 7.27 -3.32 -13.93
N VAL A 89 7.33 -2.20 -14.66
CA VAL A 89 7.62 -0.88 -14.07
C VAL A 89 6.47 -0.42 -13.19
N TYR A 90 5.24 -0.69 -13.63
CA TYR A 90 4.03 -0.44 -12.86
C TYR A 90 4.04 -1.19 -11.51
N LEU A 91 4.32 -2.50 -11.53
CA LEU A 91 4.41 -3.30 -10.31
C LEU A 91 5.55 -2.83 -9.40
N GLY A 92 6.72 -2.50 -9.95
CA GLY A 92 7.84 -1.94 -9.18
C GLY A 92 7.48 -0.66 -8.44
N CYS A 93 6.81 0.29 -9.10
CA CYS A 93 6.33 1.52 -8.46
C CYS A 93 5.32 1.21 -7.33
N VAL A 94 4.38 0.30 -7.56
CA VAL A 94 3.39 -0.09 -6.54
C VAL A 94 4.06 -0.71 -5.32
N VAL A 95 5.04 -1.59 -5.49
CA VAL A 95 5.82 -2.20 -4.40
C VAL A 95 6.56 -1.12 -3.58
N VAL A 96 7.24 -0.19 -4.25
CA VAL A 96 7.99 0.87 -3.56
C VAL A 96 7.05 1.82 -2.81
N LEU A 97 5.93 2.20 -3.43
CA LEU A 97 4.95 3.09 -2.80
C LEU A 97 4.26 2.43 -1.60
N SER A 98 3.77 1.20 -1.76
CA SER A 98 3.04 0.48 -0.71
C SER A 98 3.94 -0.07 0.40
N GLY A 99 5.19 -0.40 0.09
CA GLY A 99 6.13 -0.99 1.04
C GLY A 99 6.99 0.02 1.80
N LEU A 100 7.26 1.21 1.23
CA LEU A 100 8.17 2.19 1.84
C LEU A 100 7.52 3.57 1.98
N VAL A 101 7.13 4.19 0.87
CA VAL A 101 6.77 5.62 0.88
C VAL A 101 5.51 5.89 1.71
N VAL A 102 4.43 5.14 1.45
CA VAL A 102 3.17 5.36 2.15
C VAL A 102 3.23 4.91 3.61
N PRO A 103 3.81 3.75 3.98
CA PRO A 103 4.00 3.37 5.39
C PRO A 103 4.79 4.39 6.21
N ILE A 104 5.86 4.97 5.65
CA ILE A 104 6.66 6.00 6.33
C ILE A 104 5.83 7.28 6.53
N ALA A 105 5.05 7.69 5.54
CA ALA A 105 4.15 8.83 5.68
C ALA A 105 3.07 8.58 6.76
N MET A 106 2.53 7.35 6.84
CA MET A 106 1.57 6.99 7.88
C MET A 106 2.18 7.02 9.28
N HIS A 107 3.43 6.59 9.42
CA HIS A 107 4.19 6.71 10.67
C HIS A 107 4.32 8.17 11.11
N TRP A 108 4.62 9.09 10.20
CA TRP A 108 4.75 10.50 10.56
C TRP A 108 3.44 11.16 10.99
N VAL A 109 2.32 10.77 10.40
CA VAL A 109 1.02 11.43 10.65
C VAL A 109 0.28 10.82 11.85
N TRP A 110 0.48 9.53 12.12
CA TRP A 110 -0.36 8.80 13.07
C TRP A 110 0.38 8.12 14.23
N THR A 111 1.71 8.21 14.32
CA THR A 111 2.48 7.71 15.46
C THR A 111 2.95 8.85 16.36
N SER A 112 3.00 8.59 17.67
CA SER A 112 3.41 9.55 18.72
C SER A 112 4.89 9.97 18.67
N GLY A 113 5.72 9.25 17.92
CA GLY A 113 7.11 9.59 17.59
C GLY A 113 7.29 10.26 16.23
N GLY A 114 6.21 10.45 15.47
CA GLY A 114 6.16 11.29 14.27
C GLY A 114 5.94 12.76 14.63
N LEU A 115 5.88 13.61 13.60
CA LEU A 115 5.84 15.08 13.70
C LEU A 115 4.69 15.61 14.57
#